data_AF-A0A3B8UWT7-F1
#
_entry.id   AF-A0A3B8UWT7-F1
#
_cell.length_a   1.000
_cell.length_b   1.000
_cell.length_c   1.000
_cell.angle_alpha   90.00
_cell.angle_beta   90.00
_cell.angle_gamma   90.00
#
_symmetry.space_group_name_H-M   'P 1'
#
loop_
_entity.id
_entity.type
_entity.pdbx_description
1 polymer ?
#
loop_
_entity_poly.entity_id
_entity_poly.type
_entity_poly.pdbx_seq_one_letter_code
_entity_poly.pdbx_strand_id
1 'polypeptide(L)' 'MMAGLVVVGTELAAANFGVVEPEVTGLLPLHDFVHIRAHLGYRIVYGVEDLPQVEPEHLRGATLTLSLSLGPF' A
#
# COMPACT_ATOMS: atom_id res chain seq x y z
N MET A 1 16.85 -19.19 -1.19
CA MET A 1 15.51 -18.54 -1.25
C MET A 1 15.70 -17.05 -1.07
N MET A 2 15.29 -16.21 -2.03
CA MET A 2 15.34 -14.75 -1.88
C MET A 2 13.96 -14.26 -1.47
N ALA A 3 13.84 -13.80 -0.22
CA ALA A 3 12.73 -12.93 0.17
C ALA A 3 12.98 -11.55 -0.45
N GLY A 4 12.04 -11.06 -1.25
CA GLY A 4 12.10 -9.75 -1.88
C GLY A 4 11.22 -8.76 -1.13
N LEU A 5 11.81 -7.64 -0.70
CA LEU A 5 11.09 -6.49 -0.19
C LEU A 5 11.10 -5.42 -1.27
N VAL A 6 9.93 -5.05 -1.79
CA VAL A 6 9.80 -3.93 -2.73
C VAL A 6 9.12 -2.78 -1.99
N VAL A 7 9.81 -1.65 -1.91
CA VAL A 7 9.26 -0.40 -1.41
C VAL A 7 8.94 0.46 -2.61
N VAL A 8 7.67 0.80 -2.80
CA VAL A 8 7.23 1.76 -3.82
C VAL A 8 6.59 2.92 -3.07
N GLY A 9 6.80 4.14 -3.55
CA GLY A 9 6.11 5.33 -3.05
C GLY A 9 5.41 5.97 -4.23
N THR A 10 4.07 6.04 -4.19
CA THR A 10 3.30 6.77 -5.20
C THR A 10 2.98 8.15 -4.63
N GLU A 11 3.45 9.20 -5.30
CA GLU A 11 3.00 10.57 -5.07
C GLU A 11 1.83 10.86 -6.01
N LEU A 12 0.65 11.09 -5.44
CA LEU A 12 -0.55 11.48 -6.18
C LEU A 12 -0.84 12.94 -5.85
N ALA A 13 -0.47 13.86 -6.75
CA ALA A 13 -0.86 15.26 -6.63
C ALA A 13 -2.30 15.44 -7.15
N ALA A 14 -3.23 15.77 -6.26
CA ALA A 14 -4.49 16.39 -6.63
C ALA A 14 -4.27 17.91 -6.71
N ALA A 15 -5.02 18.63 -7.56
CA ALA A 15 -4.76 20.03 -7.88
C ALA A 15 -4.66 20.99 -6.65
N ASN A 16 -5.17 20.58 -5.48
CA ASN A 16 -5.23 21.41 -4.27
C ASN A 16 -4.64 20.72 -3.02
N PHE A 17 -4.21 19.46 -3.07
CA PHE A 17 -3.65 18.74 -1.92
C PHE A 17 -2.76 17.58 -2.35
N GLY A 18 -1.82 17.21 -1.49
CA GLY A 18 -0.87 16.13 -1.76
C GLY A 18 -1.26 14.83 -1.07
N VAL A 19 -1.06 13.72 -1.78
CA VAL A 19 -1.22 12.36 -1.27
C VAL A 19 0.08 11.60 -1.48
N VAL A 20 0.56 10.99 -0.40
CA VAL A 20 1.74 10.13 -0.41
C VAL A 20 1.34 8.76 0.11
N GLU A 21 1.60 7.74 -0.70
CA GLU A 21 1.28 6.33 -0.37
C GLU A 21 2.56 5.49 -0.39
N PRO A 22 3.32 5.43 0.72
CA PRO A 22 4.34 4.42 0.91
C PRO A 22 3.71 3.03 0.97
N GLU A 23 4.29 2.11 0.21
CA GLU A 23 3.91 0.71 0.22
C GLU A 23 5.11 -0.21 0.34
N VAL A 24 4.85 -1.36 0.97
CA VAL A 24 5.81 -2.43 1.16
C VAL A 24 5.13 -3.73 0.77
N THR A 25 5.70 -4.43 -0.20
CA THR A 25 5.25 -5.76 -0.61
C THR A 25 6.32 -6.80 -0.30
N GLY A 26 5.89 -7.89 0.35
CA GLY A 26 6.69 -9.08 0.62
C GLY A 26 6.05 -10.32 0.04
N LEU A 27 6.89 -11.23 -0.45
CA LEU A 27 6.48 -12.53 -0.95
C LEU A 27 7.21 -13.64 -0.17
N LEU A 28 6.43 -14.58 0.35
CA LEU A 28 6.90 -15.73 1.09
C LEU A 28 6.50 -17.02 0.34
N PRO A 29 7.45 -17.72 -0.29
CA PRO A 29 7.21 -19.06 -0.79
C PRO A 29 7.04 -20.02 0.39
N LEU A 30 5.90 -20.71 0.47
CA LEU A 30 5.69 -21.77 1.47
C LEU A 30 6.08 -23.14 0.91
N HIS A 31 5.74 -23.38 -0.36
CA HIS A 31 6.05 -24.60 -1.12
C HIS A 31 6.05 -24.24 -2.62
N ASP A 32 6.58 -25.10 -3.49
CA ASP A 32 6.65 -24.90 -4.96
C ASP A 32 5.32 -24.42 -5.60
N PHE A 33 4.17 -24.83 -5.05
CA PHE A 33 2.83 -24.49 -5.56
C PHE A 33 2.04 -23.55 -4.67
N VAL A 34 2.67 -22.99 -3.62
CA VAL A 34 1.99 -22.13 -2.62
C VAL A 34 2.86 -20.93 -2.28
N HIS A 35 2.34 -19.73 -2.58
CA HIS A 35 2.97 -18.46 -2.21
C HIS A 35 2.00 -17.60 -1.39
N ILE A 36 2.53 -16.97 -0.35
CA ILE A 36 1.86 -15.89 0.36
C ILE A 36 2.45 -14.57 -0.11
N ARG A 37 1.59 -13.63 -0.47
CA ARG A 37 1.97 -12.22 -0.69
C ARG A 37 1.31 -11.38 0.39
N ALA A 38 2.11 -10.55 1.05
CA ALA A 38 1.63 -9.52 1.96
C ALA A 38 1.98 -8.16 1.36
N HIS A 39 1.01 -7.27 1.32
CA HIS A 39 1.19 -5.89 0.91
C HIS A 39 0.63 -4.99 2.00
N LEU A 40 1.49 -4.07 2.45
CA LEU A 40 1.17 -3.03 3.41
C LEU A 40 1.28 -1.69 2.71
N GLY A 41 0.34 -0.79 2.99
CA GLY A 41 0.37 0.59 2.50
C GLY A 41 -0.12 1.54 3.58
N TYR A 42 0.35 2.77 3.56
CA TYR A 42 -0.18 3.83 4.42
C TYR A 42 -0.40 5.10 3.60
N ARG A 43 -1.59 5.68 3.69
CA ARG A 43 -1.95 6.91 2.99
C ARG A 43 -1.74 8.11 3.90
N ILE A 44 -0.88 9.02 3.46
CA ILE A 44 -0.63 10.32 4.09
C ILE A 44 -1.21 11.41 3.20
N VAL A 45 -1.92 12.36 3.80
CA VAL A 45 -2.56 13.47 3.09
C VAL A 45 -2.24 14.79 3.79
N TYR A 46 -1.87 15.80 3.00
CA TYR A 46 -1.51 17.15 3.43
C TYR A 46 -2.07 18.18 2.44
N GLY A 47 -2.32 19.42 2.89
CA GLY A 47 -2.92 20.45 2.02
C GLY A 47 -4.44 20.35 1.91
N VAL A 48 -5.11 19.61 2.82
CA VAL A 48 -6.57 19.40 2.79
C VAL A 48 -7.34 20.37 3.67
N GLU A 49 -6.66 21.36 4.23
CA GLU A 49 -7.23 22.35 5.16
C GLU A 49 -8.33 23.20 4.50
N ASP A 50 -8.27 23.35 3.17
CA ASP A 50 -9.23 24.11 2.37
C ASP A 50 -10.43 23.27 1.88
N LEU A 51 -10.49 21.97 2.19
CA LEU A 51 -11.59 21.10 1.77
C LEU A 51 -12.77 21.20 2.75
N PRO A 52 -13.92 21.76 2.35
CA PRO A 52 -15.07 21.85 3.23
C PRO A 52 -15.58 20.44 3.58
N GLN A 53 -15.83 20.20 4.87
CA GLN A 53 -16.36 18.94 5.42
C GLN A 53 -15.42 17.72 5.33
N VAL A 54 -14.14 17.90 5.01
CA VAL A 54 -13.17 16.81 4.94
C VAL A 54 -12.12 16.98 6.03
N GLU A 55 -12.19 16.15 7.05
CA GLU A 55 -11.10 16.05 8.03
C GLU A 55 -9.94 15.24 7.44
N PRO A 56 -8.67 15.62 7.71
CA PRO A 56 -7.50 14.89 7.22
C PRO A 56 -7.51 13.39 7.57
N GLU A 57 -8.15 13.05 8.68
CA GLU A 57 -8.29 11.69 9.20
C GLU A 57 -9.18 10.82 8.32
N HIS A 58 -10.16 11.40 7.62
CA HIS A 58 -11.00 10.67 6.66
C HIS A 58 -10.25 10.23 5.42
N LEU A 59 -9.12 10.87 5.12
CA LEU A 59 -8.33 10.62 3.93
C LEU A 59 -7.02 9.88 4.23
N ARG A 60 -6.74 9.58 5.50
CA ARG A 60 -5.57 8.80 5.91
C ARG A 60 -5.98 7.37 6.24
N GLY A 61 -5.07 6.43 6.11
CA GLY A 61 -5.39 5.05 6.45
C GLY A 61 -4.28 4.06 6.15
N ALA A 62 -4.29 2.96 6.90
CA ALA A 62 -3.47 1.80 6.61
C ALA A 62 -4.24 0.82 5.72
N THR A 63 -3.56 0.23 4.75
CA THR A 63 -4.07 -0.87 3.93
C THR A 63 -3.20 -2.09 4.17
N LEU A 64 -3.84 -3.22 4.44
CA LEU A 64 -3.21 -4.54 4.49
C LEU A 64 -3.94 -5.44 3.50
N THR A 65 -3.20 -5.96 2.53
CA THR A 65 -3.68 -7.00 1.61
C THR A 65 -2.85 -8.26 1.83
N LEU A 66 -3.54 -9.38 2.07
CA LEU A 66 -2.96 -10.70 2.10
C LEU A 66 -3.50 -11.49 0.91
N SER A 67 -2.62 -12.13 0.15
CA SER A 67 -2.99 -12.97 -0.98
C SER A 67 -2.33 -14.32 -0.85
N LEU A 68 -3.13 -15.38 -1.01
CA LEU A 68 -2.67 -16.75 -1.15
C LEU A 68 -2.81 -17.13 -2.62
N SER A 69 -1.72 -17.58 -3.23
CA SER A 69 -1.73 -18.10 -4.59
C SER A 69 -1.48 -19.61 -4.57
N LEU A 70 -2.28 -20.34 -5.34
CA LEU A 70 -2.18 -21.80 -5.54
C LEU A 70 -2.06 -22.09 -7.03
N GLY A 71 -1.04 -22.84 -7.44
CA GLY A 71 -0.89 -23.25 -8.84
C GLY A 71 0.56 -23.45 -9.27
N PRO A 72 0.81 -23.94 -10.48
CA PRO A 72 2.14 -23.88 -11.08
C PRO A 72 2.45 -22.42 -11.41
N PHE A 73 3.57 -21.88 -10.92
CA PHE A 73 4.04 -20.51 -11.17
C PHE A 73 5.34 -20.54 -11.97
#